data_AF-A0A842VQV2-F1
#
_entry.id   AF-A0A842VQV2-F1
#
_cell.length_a   1.000
_cell.length_b   1.000
_cell.length_c   1.000
_cell.angle_alpha   90.00
_cell.angle_beta   90.00
_cell.angle_gamma   90.00
#
_symmetry.space_group_name_H-M   'P 1'
#
loop_
_entity.id
_entity.type
_entity.pdbx_description
1 polymer ?
#
loop_
_entity_poly.entity_id
_entity_poly.type
_entity_poly.pdbx_seq_one_letter_code
_entity_poly.pdbx_strand_id
1 'polypeptide(L)'
;MNKRMIGRSETSDFAQWPEPTILICSDPNRQVQDDYYTNGFQRWPSSNDVYLMFPSIYHRHQNYVDSELWISRNNQQWYKFQDPLLPIEPPGMSYIGHGSWKSIGKAEKLPAWRYPMMLYKINHGVKKPAKGKFGEIRAIEWKEDRFCGLSNKKEGLSEFWTPSMLVKSKYMFLNAVIRENGFIFIELWDDFMRKTLPGFGLDDFDEKTGDINLEQLTWNDIGDIRDFDDVHLRVRMKFKNATIFSISFRDEEN
;
A
#
# COMPACT_ATOMS: atom_id res chain seq x y z
N MET A 1 7.22 -31.35 12.32
CA MET A 1 7.99 -30.08 12.36
C MET A 1 7.01 -28.95 12.62
N ASN A 2 7.20 -28.17 13.69
CA ASN A 2 6.34 -27.04 14.01
C ASN A 2 6.68 -25.85 13.11
N LYS A 3 5.71 -25.39 12.33
CA LYS A 3 5.82 -24.20 11.47
C LYS A 3 5.40 -22.97 12.25
N ARG A 4 5.99 -21.81 11.93
CA ARG A 4 5.57 -20.54 12.54
C ARG A 4 4.41 -19.92 11.76
N MET A 5 3.44 -19.44 12.51
CA MET A 5 2.21 -18.81 12.03
C MET A 5 2.03 -17.47 12.73
N ILE A 6 1.26 -16.58 12.12
CA ILE A 6 0.85 -15.32 12.75
C ILE A 6 -0.57 -15.51 13.27
N GLY A 7 -0.73 -15.40 14.59
CA GLY A 7 -2.02 -15.37 15.27
C GLY A 7 -2.34 -13.99 15.79
N ARG A 8 -3.63 -13.72 16.00
CA ARG A 8 -4.15 -12.49 16.61
C ARG A 8 -4.99 -12.84 17.82
N SER A 9 -4.70 -12.16 18.91
CA SER A 9 -5.52 -12.12 20.10
C SER A 9 -5.75 -10.65 20.46
N GLU A 10 -6.86 -10.35 21.13
CA GLU A 10 -7.20 -9.00 21.57
C GLU A 10 -7.70 -9.04 23.00
N THR A 11 -7.31 -8.06 23.78
CA THR A 11 -7.77 -7.85 25.15
C THR A 11 -7.90 -6.36 25.42
N SER A 12 -8.78 -6.01 26.35
CA SER A 12 -8.95 -4.65 26.85
C SER A 12 -8.01 -4.30 28.01
N ASP A 13 -7.40 -5.30 28.66
CA ASP A 13 -6.72 -5.12 29.95
C ASP A 13 -5.22 -5.47 29.95
N PHE A 14 -4.71 -6.05 28.85
CA PHE A 14 -3.35 -6.56 28.71
C PHE A 14 -2.93 -7.66 29.73
N ALA A 15 -3.85 -8.11 30.58
CA ALA A 15 -3.61 -9.08 31.64
C ALA A 15 -4.12 -10.47 31.25
N GLN A 16 -5.28 -10.55 30.62
CA GLN A 16 -5.89 -11.81 30.18
C GLN A 16 -6.00 -11.83 28.66
N TRP A 17 -5.37 -12.82 28.03
CA TRP A 17 -5.39 -12.98 26.58
C TRP A 17 -6.17 -14.24 26.20
N PRO A 18 -7.19 -14.14 25.32
CA PRO A 18 -7.81 -15.33 24.77
C PRO A 18 -6.84 -16.07 23.83
N GLU A 19 -7.15 -17.34 23.54
CA GLU A 19 -6.44 -18.11 22.53
C GLU A 19 -6.41 -17.35 21.19
N PRO A 20 -5.25 -17.28 20.52
CA PRO A 20 -5.12 -16.50 19.30
C PRO A 20 -5.83 -17.19 18.12
N THR A 21 -6.54 -16.39 17.34
CA THR A 21 -7.04 -16.80 16.02
C THR A 21 -5.90 -16.76 15.02
N ILE A 22 -5.64 -17.87 14.32
CA ILE A 22 -4.60 -17.92 13.28
C ILE A 22 -5.04 -17.08 12.07
N LEU A 23 -4.20 -16.11 11.68
CA LEU A 23 -4.43 -15.24 10.53
C LEU A 23 -3.63 -15.68 9.31
N ILE A 24 -2.34 -16.00 9.50
CA ILE A 24 -1.42 -16.37 8.43
C ILE A 24 -0.70 -17.65 8.82
N CYS A 25 -0.76 -18.65 7.94
CA CYS A 25 -0.04 -19.89 8.05
C CYS A 25 0.37 -20.38 6.67
N SER A 26 1.34 -21.29 6.62
CA SER A 26 1.68 -21.99 5.38
C SER A 26 0.60 -23.02 5.08
N ASP A 27 0.00 -22.91 3.89
CA ASP A 27 -1.06 -23.78 3.37
C ASP A 27 -0.74 -24.17 1.91
N PRO A 28 -1.51 -25.04 1.24
CA PRO A 28 -1.22 -25.47 -0.14
C PRO A 28 -1.25 -24.36 -1.21
N ASN A 29 -1.93 -23.23 -0.95
CA ASN A 29 -1.91 -22.05 -1.81
C ASN A 29 -0.72 -21.12 -1.50
N ARG A 30 0.05 -21.44 -0.46
CA ARG A 30 1.28 -20.75 -0.02
C ARG A 30 2.45 -21.73 -0.07
N GLN A 31 3.69 -21.24 0.03
CA GLN A 31 4.81 -22.18 0.07
C GLN A 31 4.75 -22.96 1.38
N VAL A 32 4.52 -24.27 1.28
CA VAL A 32 4.25 -25.17 2.41
C VAL A 32 5.41 -25.17 3.43
N GLN A 33 6.59 -24.71 3.05
CA GLN A 33 7.78 -24.71 3.91
C GLN A 33 8.11 -23.34 4.53
N ASP A 34 7.27 -22.33 4.32
CA ASP A 34 7.53 -21.01 4.87
C ASP A 34 7.17 -20.95 6.36
N ASP A 35 8.00 -20.25 7.12
CA ASP A 35 7.70 -19.81 8.48
C ASP A 35 7.47 -18.30 8.49
N TYR A 36 6.38 -17.86 9.12
CA TYR A 36 6.04 -16.44 9.23
C TYR A 36 6.51 -15.88 10.58
N TYR A 37 7.37 -14.86 10.54
CA TYR A 37 7.96 -14.17 11.70
C TYR A 37 7.49 -12.72 11.75
N THR A 38 7.75 -12.07 12.90
CA THR A 38 7.82 -10.61 13.10
C THR A 38 6.99 -9.82 12.11
N ASN A 39 5.74 -9.58 12.45
CA ASN A 39 4.72 -9.21 11.48
C ASN A 39 4.56 -7.71 11.26
N GLY A 40 5.27 -6.84 11.98
CA GLY A 40 5.24 -5.38 11.80
C GLY A 40 3.85 -4.83 11.48
N PHE A 41 3.00 -4.62 12.49
CA PHE A 41 1.61 -4.22 12.28
C PHE A 41 1.43 -2.70 12.43
N GLN A 42 0.65 -2.09 11.55
CA GLN A 42 0.30 -0.68 11.63
C GLN A 42 -1.08 -0.42 11.04
N ARG A 43 -1.91 0.38 11.70
CA ARG A 43 -3.11 0.95 11.08
C ARG A 43 -2.72 2.14 10.21
N TRP A 44 -3.35 2.29 9.05
CA TRP A 44 -3.17 3.48 8.23
C TRP A 44 -3.55 4.75 9.03
N PRO A 45 -2.67 5.75 9.19
CA PRO A 45 -2.91 6.85 10.12
C PRO A 45 -4.20 7.66 9.86
N SER A 46 -4.57 7.82 8.59
CA SER A 46 -5.77 8.56 8.15
C SER A 46 -6.97 7.68 7.83
N SER A 47 -6.93 6.37 8.12
CA SER A 47 -8.06 5.46 7.88
C SER A 47 -8.34 4.58 9.09
N ASN A 48 -9.63 4.38 9.38
CA ASN A 48 -10.08 3.53 10.47
C ASN A 48 -10.16 2.03 10.08
N ASP A 49 -10.04 1.75 8.79
CA ASP A 49 -10.36 0.46 8.20
C ASP A 49 -9.29 -0.02 7.20
N VAL A 50 -8.08 0.53 7.24
CA VAL A 50 -6.93 0.03 6.47
C VAL A 50 -5.84 -0.36 7.45
N TYR A 51 -5.41 -1.61 7.34
CA TYR A 51 -4.41 -2.22 8.20
C TYR A 51 -3.29 -2.78 7.35
N LEU A 52 -2.05 -2.57 7.78
CA LEU A 52 -0.85 -3.04 7.13
C LEU A 52 -0.12 -4.03 8.04
N MET A 53 0.50 -5.03 7.42
CA MET A 53 1.35 -6.00 8.07
C MET A 53 2.56 -6.27 7.17
N PHE A 54 3.73 -6.37 7.80
CA PHE A 54 5.03 -6.55 7.15
C PHE A 54 5.74 -7.78 7.70
N PRO A 55 5.23 -9.00 7.44
CA PRO A 55 5.85 -10.21 7.95
C PRO A 55 7.21 -10.44 7.33
N SER A 56 8.17 -10.84 8.17
CA SER A 56 9.40 -11.46 7.72
C SER A 56 9.17 -12.96 7.51
N ILE A 57 9.57 -13.49 6.37
CA ILE A 57 9.24 -14.87 5.98
C ILE A 57 10.51 -15.65 5.79
N TYR A 58 10.67 -16.74 6.53
CA TYR A 58 11.78 -17.65 6.31
C TYR A 58 11.39 -18.73 5.32
N HIS A 59 11.99 -18.64 4.14
CA HIS A 59 11.89 -19.65 3.10
C HIS A 59 12.87 -20.79 3.40
N ARG A 60 12.39 -21.82 4.10
CA ARG A 60 13.25 -22.91 4.61
C ARG A 60 14.08 -23.60 3.53
N HIS A 61 13.47 -23.86 2.37
CA HIS A 61 14.12 -24.61 1.30
C HIS A 61 15.27 -23.80 0.68
N GLN A 62 15.08 -22.51 0.47
CA GLN A 62 16.04 -21.59 -0.12
C GLN A 62 16.98 -20.95 0.92
N ASN A 63 16.68 -21.14 2.21
CA ASN A 63 17.46 -20.69 3.35
C ASN A 63 17.66 -19.15 3.46
N TYR A 64 16.66 -18.35 3.10
CA TYR A 64 16.71 -16.88 3.22
C TYR A 64 15.45 -16.33 3.88
N VAL A 65 15.55 -15.09 4.36
CA VAL A 65 14.40 -14.33 4.89
C VAL A 65 14.20 -13.08 4.04
N ASP A 66 12.97 -12.84 3.62
CA ASP A 66 12.56 -11.57 3.05
C ASP A 66 11.39 -10.98 3.84
N SER A 67 10.76 -9.94 3.30
CA SER A 67 9.56 -9.36 3.90
C SER A 67 8.54 -9.00 2.83
N GLU A 68 7.27 -9.15 3.18
CA GLU A 68 6.14 -8.92 2.29
C GLU A 68 5.27 -7.77 2.78
N LEU A 69 4.41 -7.25 1.91
CA LEU A 69 3.32 -6.33 2.28
C LEU A 69 2.00 -7.10 2.32
N TRP A 70 1.30 -7.02 3.45
CA TRP A 70 -0.03 -7.58 3.62
C TRP A 70 -1.00 -6.47 4.05
N ILE A 71 -2.19 -6.48 3.46
CA ILE A 71 -3.20 -5.45 3.65
C ILE A 71 -4.51 -6.09 4.11
N SER A 72 -5.20 -5.45 5.04
CA SER A 72 -6.54 -5.85 5.48
C SER A 72 -7.46 -4.64 5.58
N ARG A 73 -8.76 -4.86 5.30
CA ARG A 73 -9.83 -3.86 5.49
C ARG A 73 -10.62 -4.02 6.79
N ASN A 74 -10.40 -5.12 7.52
CA ASN A 74 -11.18 -5.46 8.71
C ASN A 74 -10.33 -6.06 9.84
N ASN A 75 -9.00 -6.04 9.70
CA ASN A 75 -8.03 -6.62 10.64
C ASN A 75 -8.22 -8.14 10.89
N GLN A 76 -8.95 -8.84 10.01
CA GLN A 76 -9.25 -10.28 10.13
C GLN A 76 -8.83 -11.02 8.87
N GLN A 77 -9.23 -10.51 7.70
CA GLN A 77 -8.88 -11.08 6.39
C GLN A 77 -7.72 -10.29 5.80
N TRP A 78 -6.66 -10.99 5.45
CA TRP A 78 -5.41 -10.38 4.99
C TRP A 78 -5.05 -10.84 3.57
N TYR A 79 -4.64 -9.88 2.75
CA TYR A 79 -4.26 -10.10 1.36
C TYR A 79 -2.78 -9.75 1.19
N LYS A 80 -2.02 -10.71 0.66
CA LYS A 80 -0.62 -10.53 0.29
C LYS A 80 -0.51 -9.72 -1.00
N PHE A 81 0.31 -8.68 -1.00
CA PHE A 81 0.76 -8.02 -2.22
C PHE A 81 1.77 -8.92 -2.95
N GLN A 82 1.58 -9.11 -4.26
CA GLN A 82 2.30 -10.15 -5.00
C GLN A 82 3.77 -9.79 -5.24
N ASP A 83 4.07 -8.50 -5.43
CA ASP A 83 5.44 -8.05 -5.64
C ASP A 83 6.20 -8.00 -4.32
N PRO A 84 7.49 -8.39 -4.31
CA PRO A 84 8.30 -8.33 -3.11
C PRO A 84 8.45 -6.87 -2.65
N LEU A 85 8.35 -6.65 -1.33
CA LEU A 85 8.56 -5.31 -0.75
C LEU A 85 10.00 -4.83 -1.00
N LEU A 86 10.95 -5.79 -0.94
CA LEU A 86 12.32 -5.63 -1.41
C LEU A 86 12.76 -6.87 -2.16
N PRO A 87 13.28 -6.73 -3.38
CA PRO A 87 13.97 -7.82 -4.04
C PRO A 87 15.30 -8.04 -3.32
N ILE A 88 15.36 -9.06 -2.46
CA ILE A 88 16.60 -9.58 -1.87
C ILE A 88 16.80 -10.98 -2.42
N GLU A 89 17.90 -11.17 -3.13
CA GLU A 89 18.31 -12.48 -3.59
C GLU A 89 19.31 -13.11 -2.61
N PRO A 90 19.29 -14.45 -2.44
CA PRO A 90 20.35 -15.16 -1.76
C PRO A 90 21.71 -15.01 -2.49
N PRO A 91 22.84 -14.89 -1.77
CA PRO A 91 22.96 -14.92 -0.32
C PRO A 91 22.60 -13.56 0.31
N GLY A 92 21.72 -13.60 1.30
CA GLY A 92 21.28 -12.41 2.01
C GLY A 92 19.90 -12.59 2.59
N MET A 93 19.57 -11.75 3.57
CA MET A 93 18.23 -11.72 4.13
C MET A 93 17.91 -10.35 4.75
N SER A 94 16.63 -10.00 4.75
CA SER A 94 16.10 -8.89 5.53
C SER A 94 15.29 -9.37 6.72
N TYR A 95 15.34 -8.59 7.79
CA TYR A 95 14.34 -8.63 8.85
C TYR A 95 13.76 -7.25 9.04
N ILE A 96 12.44 -7.20 9.16
CA ILE A 96 11.73 -6.02 9.61
C ILE A 96 11.41 -6.24 11.08
N GLY A 97 12.20 -5.58 11.95
CA GLY A 97 12.16 -5.84 13.38
C GLY A 97 10.88 -5.36 14.07
N HIS A 98 10.36 -4.18 13.69
CA HIS A 98 9.38 -3.46 14.53
C HIS A 98 8.48 -2.49 13.74
N GLY A 99 7.79 -2.98 12.71
CA GLY A 99 6.73 -2.20 12.02
C GLY A 99 7.20 -0.93 11.29
N SER A 100 6.24 -0.23 10.70
CA SER A 100 6.41 1.10 10.12
C SER A 100 6.52 2.16 11.19
N TRP A 101 7.12 3.29 10.83
CA TRP A 101 6.64 4.57 11.35
C TRP A 101 6.33 5.52 10.19
N LYS A 102 5.29 6.34 10.35
CA LYS A 102 5.14 7.56 9.57
C LYS A 102 6.04 8.59 10.25
N SER A 103 7.01 9.18 9.55
CA SER A 103 7.78 10.27 10.14
C SER A 103 6.82 11.44 10.42
N ILE A 104 6.62 11.77 11.69
CA ILE A 104 5.90 12.97 12.11
C ILE A 104 6.98 13.93 12.59
N GLY A 105 7.53 14.72 11.66
CA GLY A 105 8.58 15.68 11.96
C GLY A 105 8.31 17.01 11.26
N LYS A 106 8.34 18.12 12.02
CA LYS A 106 8.26 19.49 11.49
C LYS A 106 9.43 19.87 10.56
N ALA A 107 10.47 19.02 10.47
CA ALA A 107 11.74 19.35 9.84
C ALA A 107 11.91 18.80 8.41
N GLU A 108 11.07 17.86 7.96
CA GLU A 108 11.15 17.31 6.61
C GLU A 108 9.81 17.53 5.92
N LYS A 109 9.81 18.34 4.86
CA LYS A 109 8.64 18.91 4.19
C LYS A 109 7.70 17.91 3.50
N LEU A 110 7.82 16.60 3.74
CA LEU A 110 6.87 15.62 3.20
C LEU A 110 6.65 14.48 4.20
N PRO A 111 5.40 14.05 4.43
CA PRO A 111 5.11 12.80 5.12
C PRO A 111 5.74 11.64 4.34
N ALA A 112 6.72 10.98 4.95
CA ALA A 112 7.36 9.80 4.40
C ALA A 112 7.15 8.61 5.34
N TRP A 113 6.88 7.46 4.74
CA TRP A 113 6.84 6.19 5.44
C TRP A 113 8.27 5.64 5.50
N ARG A 114 8.74 5.34 6.71
CA ARG A 114 10.09 4.80 6.92
C ARG A 114 10.00 3.45 7.61
N TYR A 115 10.76 2.48 7.12
CA TYR A 115 10.79 1.12 7.69
C TYR A 115 12.22 0.72 7.98
N PRO A 116 12.63 0.74 9.27
CA PRO A 116 13.95 0.26 9.65
C PRO A 116 14.04 -1.25 9.45
N MET A 117 15.17 -1.68 8.95
CA MET A 117 15.42 -3.07 8.63
C MET A 117 16.85 -3.47 8.89
N MET A 118 17.01 -4.75 9.20
CA MET A 118 18.29 -5.38 9.36
C MET A 118 18.58 -6.22 8.13
N LEU A 119 19.61 -5.84 7.38
CA LEU A 119 20.09 -6.58 6.22
C LEU A 119 21.29 -7.41 6.63
N TYR A 120 21.30 -8.67 6.22
CA TYR A 120 22.43 -9.57 6.40
C TYR A 120 22.95 -10.03 5.06
N LYS A 121 24.27 -10.22 4.95
CA LYS A 121 24.93 -10.78 3.76
C LYS A 121 25.13 -12.29 3.82
N ILE A 122 24.39 -12.95 4.71
CA ILE A 122 24.45 -14.39 4.96
C ILE A 122 23.03 -14.96 4.97
N ASN A 123 22.92 -16.25 4.71
CA ASN A 123 21.66 -16.99 4.76
C ASN A 123 21.21 -17.25 6.21
N HIS A 124 19.92 -17.51 6.39
CA HIS A 124 19.27 -17.59 7.72
C HIS A 124 19.93 -18.63 8.64
N GLY A 125 20.13 -19.85 8.14
CA GLY A 125 20.71 -20.95 8.89
C GLY A 125 22.23 -20.88 9.09
N VAL A 126 22.92 -19.85 8.57
CA VAL A 126 24.37 -19.73 8.67
C VAL A 126 24.76 -19.13 10.02
N LYS A 127 25.70 -19.79 10.70
CA LYS A 127 26.25 -19.28 11.96
C LYS A 127 26.90 -17.91 11.73
N LYS A 128 26.41 -16.91 12.45
CA LYS A 128 26.97 -15.55 12.43
C LYS A 128 28.43 -15.59 12.92
N PRO A 129 29.35 -14.85 12.27
CA PRO A 129 30.73 -14.78 12.72
C PRO A 129 30.80 -14.10 14.10
N ALA A 130 31.72 -14.57 14.96
CA ALA A 130 31.87 -14.03 16.31
C ALA A 130 32.43 -12.59 16.34
N LYS A 131 33.09 -12.16 15.26
CA LYS A 131 33.67 -10.82 15.08
C LYS A 131 33.45 -10.33 13.64
N GLY A 132 33.41 -9.01 13.46
CA GLY A 132 33.26 -8.36 12.15
C GLY A 132 31.83 -7.91 11.84
N LYS A 133 31.68 -7.12 10.77
CA LYS A 133 30.36 -6.68 10.26
C LYS A 133 29.77 -7.79 9.37
N PHE A 134 28.59 -8.29 9.73
CA PHE A 134 27.87 -9.33 8.97
C PHE A 134 26.46 -8.90 8.52
N GLY A 135 26.08 -7.68 8.88
CA GLY A 135 24.85 -7.05 8.49
C GLY A 135 24.89 -5.56 8.74
N GLU A 136 23.83 -4.89 8.32
CA GLU A 136 23.68 -3.45 8.39
C GLU A 136 22.24 -3.09 8.73
N ILE A 137 22.06 -1.97 9.43
CA ILE A 137 20.74 -1.37 9.58
C ILE A 137 20.56 -0.38 8.43
N ARG A 138 19.41 -0.47 7.77
CA ARG A 138 18.95 0.44 6.72
C ARG A 138 17.51 0.83 6.99
N ALA A 139 16.99 1.79 6.23
CA ALA A 139 15.57 2.04 6.15
C ALA A 139 15.16 2.16 4.69
N ILE A 140 13.97 1.65 4.36
CA ILE A 140 13.30 2.07 3.12
C ILE A 140 12.45 3.27 3.44
N GLU A 141 12.40 4.20 2.49
CA GLU A 141 11.52 5.36 2.53
C GLU A 141 10.55 5.33 1.34
N TRP A 142 9.27 5.54 1.62
CA TRP A 142 8.25 5.80 0.60
C TRP A 142 7.65 7.18 0.83
N LYS A 143 7.34 7.87 -0.27
CA LYS A 143 6.43 9.03 -0.20
C LYS A 143 5.05 8.57 0.30
N GLU A 144 4.29 9.48 0.89
CA GLU A 144 2.93 9.22 1.33
C GLU A 144 2.08 8.56 0.23
N ASP A 145 1.26 7.59 0.65
CA ASP A 145 0.38 6.77 -0.20
C ASP A 145 1.06 5.90 -1.28
N ARG A 146 2.39 5.75 -1.31
CA ARG A 146 3.10 5.06 -2.41
C ARG A 146 3.64 3.66 -2.11
N PHE A 147 3.01 2.89 -1.22
CA PHE A 147 3.42 1.50 -0.97
C PHE A 147 3.18 0.57 -2.16
N CYS A 148 2.11 0.82 -2.90
CA CYS A 148 1.75 0.10 -4.12
C CYS A 148 1.11 1.08 -5.09
N GLY A 149 1.15 0.76 -6.38
CA GLY A 149 0.51 1.57 -7.41
C GLY A 149 -0.10 0.72 -8.52
N LEU A 150 -1.16 1.23 -9.11
CA LEU A 150 -1.77 0.70 -10.32
C LEU A 150 -0.99 1.22 -11.53
N SER A 151 -0.42 0.31 -12.33
CA SER A 151 0.34 0.64 -13.55
C SER A 151 -0.09 -0.24 -14.72
N ASN A 152 0.25 0.20 -15.94
CA ASN A 152 0.00 -0.58 -17.14
C ASN A 152 0.81 -1.90 -17.08
N LYS A 153 0.14 -3.06 -17.16
CA LYS A 153 0.82 -4.38 -17.20
C LYS A 153 1.55 -4.64 -18.53
N LYS A 154 1.10 -3.99 -19.60
CA LYS A 154 1.62 -4.10 -20.98
C LYS A 154 1.57 -2.72 -21.63
N GLU A 155 2.31 -2.54 -22.72
CA GLU A 155 2.20 -1.31 -23.52
C GLU A 155 0.75 -1.06 -23.97
N GLY A 156 0.35 0.23 -23.95
CA GLY A 156 -0.95 0.66 -24.43
C GLY A 156 -1.80 1.37 -23.37
N LEU A 157 -3.07 1.57 -23.71
CA LEU A 157 -4.07 2.20 -22.85
C LEU A 157 -4.55 1.18 -21.79
N SER A 158 -4.72 1.63 -20.55
CA SER A 158 -5.40 0.87 -19.50
C SER A 158 -6.60 1.65 -18.99
N GLU A 159 -7.60 0.90 -18.54
CA GLU A 159 -8.83 1.44 -17.97
C GLU A 159 -9.12 0.75 -16.64
N PHE A 160 -9.53 1.52 -15.65
CA PHE A 160 -9.89 1.03 -14.33
C PHE A 160 -11.12 1.75 -13.79
N TRP A 161 -11.92 1.02 -13.01
CA TRP A 161 -13.10 1.53 -12.33
C TRP A 161 -13.02 1.21 -10.85
N THR A 162 -13.31 2.20 -10.00
CA THR A 162 -13.48 1.95 -8.57
C THR A 162 -14.79 1.20 -8.29
N PRO A 163 -14.90 0.56 -7.12
CA PRO A 163 -16.21 0.29 -6.53
C PRO A 163 -17.03 1.58 -6.40
N SER A 164 -18.35 1.39 -6.31
CA SER A 164 -19.30 2.47 -6.00
C SER A 164 -19.07 2.97 -4.58
N MET A 165 -19.03 4.29 -4.38
CA MET A 165 -18.77 4.91 -3.08
C MET A 165 -19.57 6.19 -2.91
N LEU A 166 -20.09 6.42 -1.70
CA LEU A 166 -20.69 7.69 -1.32
C LEU A 166 -19.56 8.66 -0.94
N VAL A 167 -19.50 9.81 -1.60
CA VAL A 167 -18.46 10.81 -1.41
C VAL A 167 -19.09 12.06 -0.83
N LYS A 168 -18.65 12.48 0.36
CA LYS A 168 -19.17 13.69 1.03
C LYS A 168 -18.20 14.86 1.04
N SER A 169 -17.03 14.68 0.44
CA SER A 169 -15.97 15.68 0.47
C SER A 169 -16.03 16.61 -0.73
N LYS A 170 -15.43 17.78 -0.58
CA LYS A 170 -15.49 18.85 -1.59
C LYS A 170 -14.63 18.61 -2.83
N TYR A 171 -13.46 17.99 -2.67
CA TYR A 171 -12.46 17.89 -3.71
C TYR A 171 -11.91 16.48 -3.85
N MET A 172 -11.46 16.15 -5.06
CA MET A 172 -10.74 14.92 -5.35
C MET A 172 -9.27 15.23 -5.62
N PHE A 173 -8.38 14.38 -5.10
CA PHE A 173 -6.93 14.52 -5.24
C PHE A 173 -6.31 13.24 -5.84
N LEU A 174 -5.23 13.43 -6.59
CA LEU A 174 -4.46 12.37 -7.23
C LEU A 174 -3.02 12.32 -6.69
N ASN A 175 -2.54 11.11 -6.46
CA ASN A 175 -1.12 10.81 -6.29
C ASN A 175 -0.68 9.86 -7.39
N ALA A 176 0.18 10.34 -8.29
CA ALA A 176 0.57 9.60 -9.49
C ALA A 176 1.96 9.98 -10.00
N VAL A 177 2.53 9.11 -10.82
CA VAL A 177 3.68 9.42 -11.66
C VAL A 177 3.27 9.21 -13.12
N ILE A 178 3.26 10.27 -13.90
CA ILE A 178 2.97 10.28 -15.33
C ILE A 178 4.29 10.48 -16.06
N ARG A 179 4.70 9.46 -16.82
CA ARG A 179 5.99 9.45 -17.54
C ARG A 179 5.83 10.02 -18.94
N GLU A 180 6.95 10.21 -19.63
CA GLU A 180 6.98 10.73 -21.01
C GLU A 180 6.02 9.97 -21.95
N ASN A 181 5.28 10.68 -22.80
CA ASN A 181 4.24 10.12 -23.67
C ASN A 181 3.11 9.38 -22.92
N GLY A 182 2.97 9.63 -21.62
CA GLY A 182 1.91 9.12 -20.76
C GLY A 182 0.81 10.14 -20.51
N PHE A 183 -0.31 9.66 -20.01
CA PHE A 183 -1.46 10.48 -19.62
C PHE A 183 -2.30 9.75 -18.59
N ILE A 184 -3.12 10.51 -17.87
CA ILE A 184 -4.25 10.03 -17.06
C ILE A 184 -5.44 10.93 -17.39
N PHE A 185 -6.59 10.33 -17.65
CA PHE A 185 -7.89 10.99 -17.73
C PHE A 185 -8.80 10.35 -16.69
N ILE A 186 -9.55 11.19 -15.98
CA ILE A 186 -10.44 10.76 -14.90
C ILE A 186 -11.85 11.27 -15.17
N GLU A 187 -12.82 10.39 -14.96
CA GLU A 187 -14.24 10.67 -15.11
C GLU A 187 -14.97 10.30 -13.82
N LEU A 188 -15.92 11.13 -13.41
CA LEU A 188 -16.85 10.85 -12.32
C LEU A 188 -18.17 10.33 -12.89
N TRP A 189 -18.60 9.17 -12.41
CA TRP A 189 -19.74 8.45 -12.93
C TRP A 189 -20.78 8.19 -11.83
N ASP A 190 -22.02 8.56 -12.09
CA ASP A 190 -23.16 8.24 -11.23
C ASP A 190 -23.54 6.76 -11.41
N ASP A 191 -23.34 5.95 -10.37
CA ASP A 191 -23.61 4.52 -10.40
C ASP A 191 -25.10 4.19 -10.52
N PHE A 192 -25.97 5.05 -9.98
CA PHE A 192 -27.42 4.86 -10.02
C PHE A 192 -27.97 5.25 -11.39
N MET A 193 -27.66 6.46 -11.84
CA MET A 193 -28.13 6.99 -13.13
C MET A 193 -27.40 6.40 -14.32
N ARG A 194 -26.29 5.68 -14.10
CA ARG A 194 -25.46 5.05 -15.14
C ARG A 194 -25.02 6.04 -16.21
N LYS A 195 -24.50 7.19 -15.76
CA LYS A 195 -24.01 8.25 -16.64
C LYS A 195 -22.86 9.02 -16.02
N THR A 196 -22.07 9.66 -16.87
CA THR A 196 -21.09 10.68 -16.50
C THR A 196 -21.76 11.82 -15.76
N LEU A 197 -21.13 12.33 -14.71
CA LEU A 197 -21.56 13.58 -14.08
C LEU A 197 -21.32 14.76 -15.05
N PRO A 198 -22.31 15.65 -15.25
CA PRO A 198 -22.15 16.79 -16.15
C PRO A 198 -20.93 17.66 -15.76
N GLY A 199 -19.99 17.85 -16.70
CA GLY A 199 -18.77 18.63 -16.48
C GLY A 199 -17.63 17.88 -15.79
N PHE A 200 -17.77 16.58 -15.55
CA PHE A 200 -16.73 15.73 -14.94
C PHE A 200 -16.41 14.52 -15.82
N GLY A 201 -16.47 14.70 -17.14
CA GLY A 201 -16.16 13.67 -18.13
C GLY A 201 -14.67 13.56 -18.44
N LEU A 202 -14.30 12.55 -19.23
CA LEU A 202 -12.90 12.37 -19.65
C LEU A 202 -12.37 13.52 -20.50
N ASP A 203 -13.22 14.09 -21.36
CA ASP A 203 -12.86 15.18 -22.27
C ASP A 203 -12.81 16.55 -21.56
N ASP A 204 -13.41 16.64 -20.37
CA ASP A 204 -13.37 17.83 -19.52
C ASP A 204 -12.15 17.84 -18.59
N PHE A 205 -11.47 16.71 -18.42
CA PHE A 205 -10.42 16.55 -17.41
C PHE A 205 -9.16 17.36 -17.74
N ASP A 206 -8.72 18.19 -16.80
CA ASP A 206 -7.54 19.04 -17.00
C ASP A 206 -6.26 18.20 -16.94
N GLU A 207 -5.36 18.43 -17.90
CA GLU A 207 -4.14 17.65 -18.05
C GLU A 207 -3.24 17.70 -16.81
N LYS A 208 -2.72 16.54 -16.43
CA LYS A 208 -1.76 16.36 -15.34
C LYS A 208 -0.48 15.74 -15.87
N THR A 209 0.68 16.17 -15.36
CA THR A 209 1.99 15.65 -15.80
C THR A 209 2.98 15.49 -14.65
N GLY A 210 4.00 14.64 -14.83
CA GLY A 210 5.13 14.52 -13.91
C GLY A 210 4.87 13.66 -12.66
N ASP A 211 5.62 13.95 -11.60
CA ASP A 211 5.54 13.27 -10.30
C ASP A 211 4.65 14.06 -9.34
N ILE A 212 3.39 13.66 -9.26
CA ILE A 212 2.32 14.34 -8.55
C ILE A 212 2.15 13.72 -7.17
N ASN A 213 2.40 14.51 -6.13
CA ASN A 213 2.17 14.09 -4.76
C ASN A 213 1.00 14.88 -4.18
N LEU A 214 -0.20 14.33 -4.33
CA LEU A 214 -1.46 14.89 -3.83
C LEU A 214 -1.83 16.23 -4.46
N GLU A 215 -2.30 16.19 -5.70
CA GLU A 215 -2.77 17.38 -6.41
C GLU A 215 -4.27 17.31 -6.64
N GLN A 216 -4.96 18.45 -6.47
CA GLN A 216 -6.37 18.56 -6.73
C GLN A 216 -6.67 18.31 -8.23
N LEU A 217 -7.71 17.51 -8.47
CA LEU A 217 -8.26 17.26 -9.78
C LEU A 217 -9.29 18.33 -10.15
N THR A 218 -9.26 18.71 -11.41
CA THR A 218 -10.16 19.69 -11.98
C THR A 218 -10.61 19.24 -13.37
N TRP A 219 -11.78 19.70 -13.76
CA TRP A 219 -12.39 19.49 -15.05
C TRP A 219 -12.83 20.85 -15.60
N ASN A 220 -12.19 21.34 -16.68
CA ASN A 220 -12.34 22.70 -17.19
C ASN A 220 -12.24 23.74 -16.06
N ASP A 221 -11.20 23.63 -15.22
CA ASP A 221 -10.94 24.45 -14.02
C ASP A 221 -11.97 24.30 -12.87
N ILE A 222 -12.93 23.36 -12.97
CA ILE A 222 -13.91 23.07 -11.92
C ILE A 222 -13.48 21.83 -11.14
N GLY A 223 -13.31 21.95 -9.81
CA GLY A 223 -12.95 20.82 -8.94
C GLY A 223 -13.90 20.56 -7.78
N ASP A 224 -14.88 21.44 -7.56
CA ASP A 224 -15.86 21.32 -6.47
C ASP A 224 -16.94 20.30 -6.85
N ILE A 225 -17.04 19.22 -6.06
CA ILE A 225 -17.99 18.12 -6.31
C ILE A 225 -19.12 18.06 -5.28
N ARG A 226 -19.32 19.11 -4.47
CA ARG A 226 -20.32 19.11 -3.38
C ARG A 226 -21.77 18.95 -3.86
N ASP A 227 -22.06 19.34 -5.10
CA ASP A 227 -23.39 19.17 -5.70
C ASP A 227 -23.76 17.69 -5.89
N PHE A 228 -22.84 16.76 -5.61
CA PHE A 228 -23.01 15.31 -5.76
C PHE A 228 -22.76 14.53 -4.45
N ASP A 229 -22.88 15.18 -3.29
CA ASP A 229 -22.59 14.58 -1.96
C ASP A 229 -23.49 13.39 -1.58
N ASP A 230 -24.71 13.36 -2.12
CA ASP A 230 -25.68 12.27 -1.97
C ASP A 230 -25.62 11.25 -3.14
N VAL A 231 -24.69 11.40 -4.07
CA VAL A 231 -24.55 10.50 -5.24
C VAL A 231 -23.53 9.40 -4.95
N HIS A 232 -23.90 8.17 -5.30
CA HIS A 232 -22.97 7.05 -5.34
C HIS A 232 -22.09 7.14 -6.59
N LEU A 233 -20.82 7.47 -6.40
CA LEU A 233 -19.87 7.69 -7.48
C LEU A 233 -19.03 6.44 -7.75
N ARG A 234 -18.71 6.24 -9.03
CA ARG A 234 -17.53 5.50 -9.46
C ARG A 234 -16.56 6.46 -10.10
N VAL A 235 -15.28 6.22 -9.87
CA VAL A 235 -14.21 6.89 -10.59
C VAL A 235 -13.76 5.97 -11.72
N ARG A 236 -13.84 6.47 -12.94
CA ARG A 236 -13.24 5.84 -14.11
C ARG A 236 -11.91 6.51 -14.40
N MET A 237 -10.88 5.71 -14.61
CA MET A 237 -9.55 6.19 -14.95
C MET A 237 -9.10 5.54 -16.26
N LYS A 238 -8.65 6.36 -17.21
CA LYS A 238 -7.98 5.93 -18.44
C LYS A 238 -6.55 6.45 -18.42
N PHE A 239 -5.57 5.57 -18.57
CA PHE A 239 -4.18 5.96 -18.39
C PHE A 239 -3.20 5.14 -19.24
N LYS A 240 -2.08 5.78 -19.58
CA LYS A 240 -0.96 5.20 -20.32
C LYS A 240 0.34 5.71 -19.74
N ASN A 241 1.34 4.83 -19.64
CA ASN A 241 2.68 5.12 -19.13
C ASN A 241 2.65 5.89 -17.79
N ALA A 242 1.71 5.51 -16.93
CA ALA A 242 1.49 6.16 -15.65
C ALA A 242 1.38 5.13 -14.52
N THR A 243 1.67 5.58 -13.31
CA THR A 243 1.45 4.82 -12.08
C THR A 243 0.58 5.64 -11.16
N ILE A 244 -0.60 5.12 -10.82
CA ILE A 244 -1.56 5.75 -9.91
C ILE A 244 -1.37 5.11 -8.53
N PHE A 245 -1.02 5.90 -7.53
CA PHE A 245 -0.78 5.40 -6.17
C PHE A 245 -2.03 5.53 -5.31
N SER A 246 -2.68 6.70 -5.34
CA SER A 246 -3.94 6.92 -4.63
C SER A 246 -4.83 7.93 -5.35
N ILE A 247 -6.12 7.78 -5.08
CA ILE A 247 -7.12 8.83 -5.20
C ILE A 247 -7.68 9.09 -3.81
N SER A 248 -7.96 10.33 -3.47
CA SER A 248 -8.57 10.68 -2.20
C SER A 248 -9.59 11.78 -2.34
N PHE A 249 -10.57 11.79 -1.45
CA PHE A 249 -11.60 12.81 -1.36
C PHE A 249 -11.38 13.58 -0.07
N ARG A 250 -11.28 14.91 -0.13
CA ARG A 250 -10.95 15.77 1.02
C ARG A 250 -11.67 17.12 0.94
N ASP A 251 -11.86 17.76 2.09
CA ASP A 251 -12.45 19.11 2.19
C ASP A 251 -11.41 20.23 2.14
N GLU A 252 -10.15 19.91 2.47
CA GLU A 252 -9.01 20.83 2.49
C GLU A 252 -7.78 20.18 1.82
N GLU A 253 -6.82 21.00 1.38
CA GLU A 253 -5.57 20.56 0.73
C GLU A 253 -4.52 19.88 1.65
N ASN A 254 -4.86 19.56 2.90
CA ASN A 254 -3.89 19.03 3.89
C ASN A 254 -3.81 17.49 3.89
#